data_AF-A0A087U4B2-F1
#
_entry.id   AF-A0A087U4B2-F1
#
_cell.length_a   1.000
_cell.length_b   1.000
_cell.length_c   1.000
_cell.angle_alpha   90.00
_cell.angle_beta   90.00
_cell.angle_gamma   90.00
#
_symmetry.space_group_name_H-M   'P 1'
#
loop_
_entity.id
_entity.type
_entity.pdbx_description
1 polymer ?
#
loop_
_entity_poly.entity_id
_entity_poly.type
_entity_poly.pdbx_seq_one_letter_code
_entity_poly.pdbx_strand_id
1 'polypeptide(L)'
;MSFFSKKQTPAELMREQNRILRRAQRDVEKDRQEIEKLEKQLEMEIKKAAKQGNKQVCAGLAKNLIQVRKQKARTYTASSKIQSIGSQTKV
;
A
#
# COMPACT_ATOMS: atom_id res chain seq x y z
N MET A 1 -0.50 -41.23 13.55
CA MET A 1 0.37 -40.07 13.26
C MET A 1 1.04 -40.31 11.92
N SER A 2 0.53 -39.73 10.84
CA SER A 2 1.10 -39.92 9.49
C SER A 2 1.93 -38.72 9.06
N PHE A 3 3.24 -38.95 9.09
CA PHE A 3 4.31 -38.18 8.48
C PHE A 3 4.23 -38.21 6.95
N PHE A 4 3.21 -37.58 6.35
CA PHE A 4 3.14 -37.42 4.90
C PHE A 4 2.90 -35.96 4.54
N SER A 5 3.87 -35.12 4.90
CA SER A 5 4.09 -33.83 4.25
C SER A 5 4.50 -34.12 2.80
N LYS A 6 3.52 -34.32 1.90
CA LYS A 6 3.79 -34.26 0.45
C LYS A 6 4.45 -32.91 0.18
N LYS A 7 5.71 -32.92 -0.24
CA LYS A 7 6.36 -31.72 -0.77
C LYS A 7 5.44 -31.17 -1.85
N GLN A 8 4.97 -29.94 -1.70
CA GLN A 8 4.14 -29.29 -2.71
C GLN A 8 4.83 -29.43 -4.05
N THR A 9 4.07 -29.85 -5.06
CA THR A 9 4.59 -29.87 -6.42
C THR A 9 4.95 -28.43 -6.84
N PRO A 10 5.95 -28.23 -7.71
CA PRO A 10 6.29 -26.89 -8.20
C PRO A 10 5.07 -26.12 -8.75
N ALA A 11 4.12 -26.83 -9.37
CA ALA A 11 2.86 -26.28 -9.85
C ALA A 11 1.94 -25.78 -8.71
N GLU A 12 1.84 -26.51 -7.60
CA GLU A 12 1.06 -26.07 -6.42
C GLU A 12 1.71 -24.86 -5.74
N LEU A 13 3.04 -24.84 -5.65
CA LEU A 13 3.79 -23.70 -5.11
C LEU A 13 3.57 -22.44 -5.96
N MET A 14 3.60 -22.57 -7.28
CA MET A 14 3.32 -21.48 -8.23
C MET A 14 1.88 -20.97 -8.10
N ARG A 15 0.90 -21.86 -7.94
CA ARG A 15 -0.51 -21.46 -7.72
C ARG A 15 -0.69 -20.69 -6.41
N GLU A 16 -0.06 -21.15 -5.34
CA GLU A 16 -0.12 -20.46 -4.04
C GLU A 16 0.58 -19.11 -4.08
N GLN A 17 1.77 -19.01 -4.70
CA GLN A 17 2.44 -17.73 -4.94
C GLN A 17 1.55 -16.76 -5.72
N ASN A 18 0.91 -17.21 -6.81
CA ASN A 18 0.00 -16.37 -7.58
C ASN A 18 -1.18 -15.86 -6.74
N ARG A 19 -1.72 -16.70 -5.85
CA ARG A 19 -2.81 -16.32 -4.94
C ARG A 19 -2.33 -15.29 -3.91
N ILE A 20 -1.14 -15.46 -3.36
CA ILE A 20 -0.51 -14.52 -2.42
C ILE A 20 -0.27 -13.17 -3.12
N LEU A 21 0.31 -13.17 -4.32
CA LEU A 21 0.59 -11.96 -5.10
C LEU A 21 -0.70 -11.18 -5.42
N ARG A 22 -1.77 -11.87 -5.85
CA ARG A 22 -3.09 -11.24 -6.07
C ARG A 22 -3.70 -10.66 -4.80
N ARG A 23 -3.49 -11.32 -3.66
CA ARG A 23 -3.95 -10.81 -2.36
C ARG A 23 -3.16 -9.55 -1.97
N ALA A 24 -1.83 -9.62 -2.03
CA ALA A 24 -0.95 -8.49 -1.76
C ALA A 24 -1.27 -7.28 -2.66
N GLN A 25 -1.56 -7.49 -3.95
CA GLN A 25 -1.96 -6.42 -4.86
C GLN A 25 -3.27 -5.73 -4.41
N ARG A 26 -4.26 -6.51 -3.96
CA ARG A 26 -5.53 -5.96 -3.45
C ARG A 26 -5.35 -5.23 -2.12
N ASP A 27 -4.50 -5.74 -1.25
CA ASP A 27 -4.22 -5.10 0.04
C ASP A 27 -3.50 -3.77 -0.17
N VAL A 28 -2.51 -3.70 -1.09
CA VAL A 28 -1.85 -2.45 -1.48
C VAL A 28 -2.84 -1.44 -2.08
N GLU A 29 -3.81 -1.90 -2.87
CA GLU A 29 -4.84 -1.03 -3.44
C GLU A 29 -5.78 -0.46 -2.37
N LYS A 30 -6.17 -1.28 -1.37
CA LYS A 30 -6.96 -0.82 -0.22
C LYS A 30 -6.20 0.21 0.61
N ASP A 31 -4.94 -0.07 0.95
CA ASP A 31 -4.08 0.85 1.69
C ASP A 31 -3.95 2.19 0.94
N ARG A 32 -3.85 2.14 -0.39
CA ARG A 32 -3.82 3.36 -1.21
C ARG A 32 -5.09 4.19 -1.06
N GLN A 33 -6.27 3.56 -1.08
CA GLN A 33 -7.54 4.27 -0.89
C GLN A 33 -7.65 4.90 0.50
N GLU A 34 -7.13 4.23 1.54
CA GLU A 34 -7.10 4.78 2.89
C GLU A 34 -6.14 5.98 2.98
N ILE A 35 -4.95 5.87 2.39
CA ILE A 35 -3.97 6.96 2.30
C ILE A 35 -4.57 8.18 1.58
N GLU A 36 -5.34 7.98 0.51
CA GLU A 36 -6.01 9.08 -0.21
C GLU A 36 -7.09 9.79 0.64
N LYS A 37 -7.82 9.05 1.46
CA LYS A 37 -8.78 9.63 2.41
C LYS A 37 -8.06 10.46 3.46
N LEU A 38 -6.96 9.94 4.02
CA LEU A 38 -6.12 10.66 4.98
C LEU A 38 -5.52 11.92 4.37
N GLU A 39 -5.06 11.87 3.12
CA GLU A 39 -4.55 13.03 2.39
C GLU A 39 -5.61 14.14 2.31
N LYS A 40 -6.83 13.80 1.86
CA LYS A 40 -7.95 14.76 1.79
C LYS A 40 -8.33 15.31 3.15
N GLN A 41 -8.32 14.49 4.19
CA GLN A 41 -8.60 14.93 5.55
C GLN A 41 -7.56 15.95 6.04
N LEU A 42 -6.26 15.66 5.86
CA LEU A 42 -5.17 16.57 6.20
C LEU A 42 -5.27 17.89 5.44
N GLU A 43 -5.63 17.86 4.15
CA GLU A 43 -5.84 19.10 3.38
C GLU A 43 -6.97 19.96 3.96
N MET A 44 -8.06 19.35 4.41
CA MET A 44 -9.15 20.08 5.07
C MET A 44 -8.72 20.65 6.42
N GLU A 45 -8.00 19.87 7.23
CA GLU A 45 -7.48 20.30 8.52
C GLU A 45 -6.48 21.45 8.39
N ILE A 46 -5.56 21.38 7.43
CA ILE A 46 -4.62 22.48 7.12
C ILE A 46 -5.39 23.74 6.73
N LYS A 47 -6.41 23.64 5.87
CA LYS A 47 -7.24 24.80 5.51
C LYS A 47 -7.97 25.40 6.71
N LYS A 48 -8.48 24.57 7.63
CA LYS A 48 -9.14 25.03 8.87
C LYS A 48 -8.13 25.71 9.81
N ALA A 49 -6.98 25.09 10.05
CA ALA A 49 -5.93 25.65 10.90
C ALA A 49 -5.35 26.95 10.34
N ALA A 50 -5.24 27.05 9.00
CA ALA A 50 -4.79 28.27 8.32
C ALA A 50 -5.77 29.43 8.53
N LYS A 51 -7.08 29.18 8.44
CA LYS A 51 -8.12 30.19 8.75
C LYS A 51 -8.06 30.67 10.21
N GLN A 52 -7.67 29.80 11.13
CA GLN A 52 -7.49 30.13 12.54
C GLN A 52 -6.16 30.84 12.84
N GLY A 53 -5.28 31.00 11.84
CA GLY A 53 -3.98 31.67 12.01
C GLY A 53 -2.94 30.84 12.79
N ASN A 54 -3.21 29.56 13.08
CA ASN A 54 -2.31 28.72 13.86
C ASN A 54 -1.17 28.15 13.00
N LYS A 55 -0.12 28.97 12.80
CA LYS A 55 1.03 28.64 11.95
C LYS A 55 1.79 27.40 12.38
N GLN A 56 1.91 27.15 13.69
CA GLN A 56 2.65 26.01 14.21
C GLN A 56 1.95 24.68 13.90
N VAL A 57 0.62 24.64 14.06
CA VAL A 57 -0.20 23.49 13.67
C VAL A 57 -0.19 23.28 12.16
N CYS A 58 -0.31 24.35 11.36
CA CYS A 58 -0.21 24.24 9.89
C CYS A 58 1.12 23.64 9.44
N ALA A 59 2.25 24.04 10.04
CA ALA A 59 3.56 23.50 9.70
C ALA A 59 3.69 22.02 10.03
N GLY A 60 3.15 21.58 11.18
CA GLY A 60 3.10 20.16 11.56
C GLY A 60 2.25 19.33 10.60
N LEU A 61 1.02 19.77 10.33
CA LEU A 61 0.10 19.09 9.41
C LEU A 61 0.64 19.05 7.97
N ALA A 62 1.31 20.11 7.51
CA ALA A 62 1.95 20.14 6.19
C ALA A 62 3.08 19.10 6.07
N LYS A 63 3.89 18.91 7.12
CA LYS A 63 4.90 17.83 7.14
C LYS A 63 4.25 16.46 7.02
N ASN A 64 3.17 16.23 7.77
CA ASN A 64 2.41 14.98 7.69
C ASN A 64 1.84 14.76 6.28
N LEU A 65 1.30 15.80 5.64
CA LEU A 65 0.80 15.73 4.27
C LEU A 65 1.88 15.30 3.28
N ILE A 66 3.10 15.84 3.39
CA ILE A 66 4.23 15.43 2.53
C ILE A 66 4.59 13.96 2.75
N GLN A 67 4.58 13.49 4.01
CA GLN A 67 4.85 12.09 4.32
C GLN A 67 3.78 11.16 3.76
N VAL A 68 2.50 11.53 3.85
CA VAL A 68 1.37 10.79 3.26
C VAL A 68 1.50 10.72 1.74
N ARG A 69 1.85 11.83 1.07
CA ARG A 69 2.10 11.86 -0.38
C ARG A 69 3.27 10.96 -0.79
N LYS A 70 4.36 10.95 -0.01
CA LYS A 70 5.48 10.03 -0.22
C LYS A 70 5.05 8.57 -0.02
N GLN A 71 4.22 8.29 0.99
CA GLN A 71 3.68 6.95 1.21
C GLN A 71 2.81 6.50 0.04
N LYS A 72 1.94 7.37 -0.48
CA LYS A 72 1.16 7.13 -1.69
C LYS A 72 2.05 6.83 -2.89
N ALA A 73 3.12 7.59 -3.11
CA ALA A 73 4.07 7.32 -4.19
C ALA A 73 4.71 5.91 -4.06
N ARG A 74 5.05 5.50 -2.83
CA ARG A 74 5.61 4.17 -2.55
C ARG A 74 4.63 3.04 -2.87
N THR A 75 3.32 3.23 -2.70
CA THR A 75 2.34 2.17 -3.03
C THR A 75 2.25 1.90 -4.52
N TYR A 76 2.42 2.91 -5.39
CA TYR A 76 2.52 2.69 -6.84
C TYR A 76 3.74 1.85 -7.21
N THR A 77 4.89 2.14 -6.61
CA THR A 77 6.12 1.35 -6.82
C THR A 77 5.99 -0.07 -6.26
N ALA A 78 5.28 -0.25 -5.14
CA ALA A 78 5.01 -1.59 -4.59
C ALA A 78 4.08 -2.39 -5.51
N SER A 79 3.00 -1.77 -6.00
CA SER A 79 2.05 -2.39 -6.92
C SER A 79 2.72 -2.83 -8.23
N SER A 80 3.57 -1.98 -8.82
CA SER A 80 4.30 -2.33 -10.05
C SER A 80 5.29 -3.47 -9.84
N LYS A 81 5.98 -3.51 -8.69
CA LYS A 81 6.86 -4.64 -8.32
C LYS A 81 6.09 -5.94 -8.17
N ILE A 82 4.96 -5.93 -7.46
CA ILE A 82 4.09 -7.12 -7.30
C ILE A 82 3.62 -7.62 -8.67
N GLN A 83 3.19 -6.70 -9.54
CA GLN A 83 2.76 -7.05 -10.89
C GLN A 83 3.91 -7.64 -11.73
N SER A 84 5.11 -7.07 -11.66
CA SER A 84 6.30 -7.57 -12.36
C SER A 84 6.67 -8.98 -11.92
N ILE A 85 6.66 -9.26 -10.62
CA ILE A 85 6.94 -10.60 -10.07
C ILE A 85 5.88 -11.58 -10.58
N GLY A 86 4.60 -11.20 -10.55
CA GLY A 86 3.50 -12.01 -11.06
C GLY A 86 3.65 -12.35 -12.55
N SER A 87 4.13 -11.41 -13.36
CA SER A 87 4.41 -11.63 -14.78
C SER A 87 5.61 -12.56 -15.00
N GLN A 88 6.70 -12.41 -14.23
CA GLN A 88 7.86 -13.31 -14.32
C GLN A 88 7.52 -14.75 -13.93
N THR A 89 6.66 -14.96 -12.93
CA THR A 89 6.23 -16.31 -12.50
C THR A 89 5.29 -17.03 -13.48
N LYS A 90 4.85 -16.37 -14.56
CA LYS A 90 4.00 -16.98 -15.59
C LYS A 90 4.77 -17.46 -16.82
N VAL A 91 6.04 -17.09 -16.95
CA VAL A 91 6.92 -17.48 -18.07
C VAL A 91 7.61 -18.80 -17.73
#